data_AF-A0A351Z0E5-F1
#
_entry.id   AF-A0A351Z0E5-F1
#
_cell.length_a   1.000
_cell.length_b   1.000
_cell.length_c   1.000
_cell.angle_alpha   90.00
_cell.angle_beta   90.00
_cell.angle_gamma   90.00
#
_symmetry.space_group_name_H-M   'P 1'
#
loop_
_entity.id
_entity.type
_entity.pdbx_description
1 polymer ?
#
loop_
_entity_poly.entity_id
_entity_poly.type
_entity_poly.pdbx_seq_one_letter_code
_entity_poly.pdbx_strand_id
1 'polypeptide(L)'
;REQKEIQLVVKLETWDQKKVYDRLGMENHTADLLGVKIRYIVIPVKPGRNLPIIIEAAAMNERLKSLGHYSAKEFNQNVLKWIESGEAQAAYYGNEDVY
;
A
#
# COMPACT_ATOMS: atom_id res chain seq x y z
N ARG A 1 27.94 -5.86 7.64
CA ARG A 1 27.14 -4.99 8.54
C ARG A 1 26.81 -5.84 9.76
N GLU A 2 27.22 -5.44 10.96
CA GLU A 2 27.05 -6.26 12.17
C GLU A 2 25.73 -6.00 12.91
N GLN A 3 25.10 -4.84 12.72
CA GLN A 3 23.80 -4.52 13.34
C GLN A 3 22.88 -3.72 12.39
N LYS A 4 21.56 -3.94 12.53
CA LYS A 4 20.48 -3.20 11.88
C LYS A 4 19.31 -2.97 12.83
N GLU A 5 18.73 -1.79 12.75
CA GLU A 5 17.46 -1.49 13.41
C GLU A 5 16.30 -2.11 12.62
N ILE A 6 15.33 -2.67 13.33
CA ILE A 6 14.13 -3.26 12.75
C ILE A 6 13.06 -2.17 12.69
N GLN A 7 12.75 -1.71 11.47
CA GLN A 7 11.78 -0.63 11.25
C GLN A 7 10.43 -1.15 10.73
N LEU A 8 10.41 -2.35 10.14
CA LEU A 8 9.24 -2.97 9.53
C LEU A 8 9.24 -4.47 9.76
N VAL A 9 8.09 -5.00 10.15
CA VAL A 9 7.80 -6.42 10.21
C VAL A 9 6.85 -6.77 9.07
N VAL A 10 7.25 -7.72 8.22
CA VAL A 10 6.45 -8.20 7.10
C VAL A 10 6.02 -9.64 7.38
N LYS A 11 4.71 -9.86 7.57
CA LYS A 11 4.15 -11.21 7.63
C LYS A 11 3.73 -11.65 6.23
N LEU A 12 4.30 -12.76 5.79
CA LEU A 12 3.87 -13.45 4.59
C LEU A 12 2.79 -14.46 4.97
N GLU A 13 1.68 -14.46 4.24
CA GLU A 13 0.63 -15.46 4.41
C GLU A 13 0.09 -15.92 3.07
N THR A 14 -0.42 -17.15 3.02
CA THR A 14 -1.10 -17.65 1.82
C THR A 14 -2.31 -16.78 1.53
N TRP A 15 -2.49 -16.42 0.26
CA TRP A 15 -3.66 -15.65 -0.15
C TRP A 15 -4.96 -16.39 0.16
N ASP A 16 -5.86 -15.71 0.88
CA ASP A 16 -7.21 -16.18 1.20
C ASP A 16 -8.26 -15.26 0.56
N GLN A 17 -9.20 -15.83 -0.19
CA GLN A 17 -10.32 -15.10 -0.80
C GLN A 17 -11.27 -14.49 0.22
N LYS A 18 -11.40 -15.12 1.39
CA LYS A 18 -12.35 -14.70 2.43
C LYS A 18 -11.80 -13.57 3.29
N LYS A 19 -10.48 -13.33 3.23
CA LYS A 19 -9.81 -12.30 4.01
C LYS A 19 -9.71 -11.00 3.23
N VAL A 20 -10.09 -9.91 3.87
CA VAL A 20 -9.88 -8.57 3.34
C VAL A 20 -8.46 -8.13 3.67
N TYR A 21 -7.70 -7.80 2.63
CA TYR A 21 -6.36 -7.24 2.74
C TYR A 21 -6.40 -5.74 2.51
N ASP A 22 -5.60 -4.98 3.25
CA ASP A 22 -5.39 -3.57 2.99
C ASP A 22 -4.77 -3.40 1.59
N ARG A 23 -5.48 -2.68 0.71
CA ARG A 23 -5.07 -2.40 -0.67
C ARG A 23 -4.38 -1.05 -0.81
N LEU A 24 -4.59 -0.15 0.14
CA LEU A 24 -4.15 1.25 0.05
C LEU A 24 -2.99 1.55 1.02
N GLY A 25 -2.76 0.70 2.02
CA GLY A 25 -1.69 0.91 3.00
C GLY A 25 -2.01 2.03 3.99
N MET A 26 -3.31 2.27 4.24
CA MET A 26 -3.81 3.26 5.19
C MET A 26 -3.85 2.72 6.61
N GLU A 27 -3.86 1.40 6.79
CA GLU A 27 -3.88 0.81 8.11
C GLU A 27 -2.52 0.94 8.81
N ASN A 28 -2.57 1.24 10.10
CA ASN A 28 -1.39 1.47 10.95
C ASN A 28 -1.26 0.36 11.98
N HIS A 29 -0.98 -0.86 11.50
CA HIS A 29 -0.72 -1.98 12.39
C HIS A 29 0.70 -1.92 12.96
N THR A 30 0.83 -2.40 14.19
CA THR A 30 2.12 -2.56 14.87
C THR A 30 2.23 -3.95 15.48
N ALA A 31 3.45 -4.49 15.51
CA ALA A 31 3.81 -5.68 16.24
C ALA A 31 4.67 -5.28 17.45
N ASP A 32 4.47 -5.94 18.58
CA ASP A 32 5.33 -5.79 19.75
C ASP A 32 6.51 -6.74 19.66
N LEU A 33 7.73 -6.19 19.68
CA LEU A 33 8.97 -6.94 19.77
C LEU A 33 9.73 -6.45 20.99
N LEU A 34 9.76 -7.26 22.06
CA LEU A 34 10.45 -6.94 23.31
C LEU A 34 9.98 -5.62 23.94
N GLY A 35 8.67 -5.32 23.87
CA GLY A 35 8.09 -4.07 24.39
C GLY A 35 8.23 -2.87 23.45
N VAL A 36 8.82 -3.05 22.27
CA VAL A 36 8.93 -2.02 21.23
C VAL A 36 7.88 -2.26 20.16
N LYS A 37 7.03 -1.25 19.91
CA LYS A 37 6.05 -1.28 18.83
C LYS A 37 6.70 -0.95 17.50
N ILE A 38 6.72 -1.90 16.60
CA ILE A 38 7.31 -1.78 15.25
C ILE A 38 6.19 -1.87 14.22
N ARG A 39 6.30 -1.14 13.11
CA ARG A 39 5.33 -1.21 12.01
C ARG A 39 5.19 -2.62 11.49
N TYR A 40 3.96 -3.01 11.22
CA TYR A 40 3.62 -4.37 10.81
C TYR A 40 2.71 -4.34 9.59
N ILE A 41 3.03 -5.17 8.59
CA ILE A 41 2.21 -5.35 7.39
C ILE A 41 2.05 -6.83 7.07
N VAL A 42 0.93 -7.16 6.41
CA VAL A 42 0.63 -8.51 5.94
C VAL A 42 0.60 -8.52 4.43
N ILE A 43 1.42 -9.38 3.82
CA ILE A 43 1.50 -9.52 2.37
C ILE A 43 0.98 -10.91 1.99
N PRO A 44 -0.13 -11.00 1.23
CA PRO A 44 -0.60 -12.26 0.70
C PRO A 44 0.31 -12.76 -0.42
N VAL A 45 0.69 -14.03 -0.33
CA VAL A 45 1.52 -14.73 -1.29
C VAL A 45 0.63 -15.60 -2.17
N LYS A 46 0.77 -15.42 -3.48
CA LYS A 46 0.15 -16.25 -4.52
C LYS A 46 1.19 -16.53 -5.61
N PRO A 47 1.23 -17.76 -6.17
CA PRO A 47 2.09 -18.07 -7.31
C PRO A 47 1.88 -17.06 -8.46
N GLY A 48 2.98 -16.71 -9.16
CA GLY A 48 2.97 -15.73 -10.24
C GLY A 48 3.25 -14.29 -9.80
N ARG A 49 3.56 -14.03 -8.53
CA ARG A 49 4.01 -12.72 -8.04
C ARG A 49 5.49 -12.71 -7.67
N ASN A 50 6.20 -11.64 -8.04
CA ASN A 50 7.60 -11.43 -7.66
C ASN A 50 7.68 -10.88 -6.23
N LEU A 51 7.79 -11.79 -5.26
CA LEU A 51 7.79 -11.45 -3.84
C LEU A 51 8.94 -10.50 -3.43
N PRO A 52 10.21 -10.68 -3.88
CA PRO A 52 11.28 -9.73 -3.61
C PRO A 52 10.94 -8.27 -3.96
N ILE A 53 10.36 -8.03 -5.15
CA ILE A 53 9.95 -6.67 -5.59
C ILE A 53 8.89 -6.09 -4.65
N ILE A 54 7.93 -6.91 -4.21
CA ILE A 54 6.88 -6.45 -3.30
C ILE A 54 7.47 -6.07 -1.93
N ILE A 55 8.41 -6.86 -1.42
CA ILE A 55 9.10 -6.58 -0.14
C ILE A 55 9.94 -5.30 -0.26
N GLU A 56 10.63 -5.09 -1.38
CA GLU A 56 11.41 -3.88 -1.63
C GLU A 56 10.52 -2.62 -1.67
N ALA A 57 9.40 -2.68 -2.40
CA ALA A 57 8.43 -1.59 -2.46
C ALA A 57 7.85 -1.29 -1.06
N ALA A 58 7.57 -2.31 -0.26
CA ALA A 58 7.10 -2.15 1.11
C ALA A 58 8.16 -1.45 2.00
N ALA A 59 9.41 -1.86 1.91
CA ALA A 59 10.51 -1.24 2.65
C ALA A 59 10.74 0.22 2.23
N MET A 60 10.67 0.51 0.92
CA MET A 60 10.79 1.87 0.39
C MET A 60 9.63 2.75 0.86
N ASN A 61 8.40 2.25 0.84
CA ASN A 61 7.23 2.97 1.32
C ASN A 61 7.31 3.26 2.82
N GLU A 62 7.74 2.31 3.64
CA GLU A 62 7.93 2.55 5.07
C GLU A 62 9.01 3.63 5.33
N ARG A 63 10.09 3.59 4.56
CA ARG A 63 11.10 4.66 4.59
C ARG A 63 10.50 6.02 4.23
N LEU A 64 9.66 6.11 3.19
CA LEU A 64 8.98 7.36 2.82
C LEU A 64 8.05 7.87 3.93
N LYS A 65 7.28 6.98 4.57
CA LYS A 65 6.43 7.31 5.72
C LYS A 65 7.25 7.88 6.88
N SER A 66 8.41 7.28 7.19
CA SER A 66 9.31 7.79 8.22
C SER A 66 9.86 9.20 7.92
N LEU A 67 9.91 9.59 6.65
CA LEU A 67 10.29 10.93 6.18
C LEU A 67 9.11 11.90 6.08
N GLY A 68 7.88 11.48 6.40
CA GLY A 68 6.67 12.30 6.35
C GLY A 68 5.91 12.26 5.02
N HIS A 69 6.31 11.40 4.08
CA HIS A 69 5.61 11.21 2.80
C HIS A 69 4.61 10.06 2.89
N TYR A 70 3.34 10.34 2.58
CA TYR A 70 2.24 9.37 2.71
C TYR A 70 1.58 9.12 1.35
N SER A 71 2.13 8.19 0.57
CA SER A 71 1.68 7.92 -0.80
C SER A 71 0.19 7.62 -0.93
N ALA A 72 -0.40 6.91 0.03
CA ALA A 72 -1.85 6.63 0.05
C ALA A 72 -2.70 7.91 0.16
N LYS A 73 -2.25 8.86 1.00
CA LYS A 73 -2.93 10.14 1.21
C LYS A 73 -2.80 11.03 -0.01
N GLU A 74 -1.60 11.11 -0.59
CA GLU A 74 -1.34 11.86 -1.82
C GLU A 74 -2.17 11.32 -2.98
N PHE A 75 -2.21 9.99 -3.15
CA PHE A 75 -3.05 9.34 -4.14
C PHE A 75 -4.53 9.70 -3.97
N ASN A 76 -5.06 9.58 -2.75
CA ASN A 76 -6.46 9.91 -2.48
C ASN A 76 -6.79 11.39 -2.80
N GLN A 77 -5.90 12.31 -2.44
CA GLN A 77 -6.07 13.73 -2.76
C GLN A 77 -6.07 13.99 -4.26
N ASN A 78 -5.19 13.31 -5.02
CA ASN A 78 -5.12 13.44 -6.47
C ASN A 78 -6.38 12.88 -7.14
N VAL A 79 -6.89 11.73 -6.67
CA VAL A 79 -8.14 11.14 -7.17
C VAL A 79 -9.33 12.07 -6.92
N LEU A 80 -9.44 12.65 -5.71
CA LEU A 80 -10.52 13.58 -5.38
C LEU A 80 -10.48 14.83 -6.28
N LYS A 81 -9.30 15.42 -6.47
CA LYS A 81 -9.12 16.57 -7.37
C LYS A 81 -9.51 16.24 -8.81
N TRP A 82 -9.18 15.05 -9.30
CA TRP A 82 -9.53 14.60 -10.66
C TRP A 82 -11.04 14.38 -10.83
N ILE A 83 -11.72 13.93 -9.79
CA ILE A 83 -13.19 13.82 -9.80
C ILE A 83 -13.84 15.21 -9.80
N GLU A 84 -13.33 16.14 -8.99
CA GLU A 84 -13.84 17.51 -8.88
C GLU A 84 -13.60 18.35 -10.14
N SER A 85 -12.53 18.09 -10.90
CA SER A 85 -12.20 18.85 -12.12
C SER A 85 -13.12 18.56 -13.32
N GLY A 86 -14.05 17.60 -13.21
CA GLY A 86 -14.98 17.25 -14.29
C GLY A 86 -14.37 16.41 -15.43
N GLU A 87 -13.05 16.17 -15.40
CA GLU A 87 -12.36 15.29 -16.37
C GLU A 87 -12.84 13.84 -16.27
N ALA A 88 -13.20 13.39 -15.05
CA ALA A 88 -13.84 12.11 -14.83
C ALA A 88 -15.15 11.99 -15.62
N GLN A 89 -15.98 13.04 -15.61
CA GLN A 89 -17.27 13.05 -16.29
C GLN A 89 -17.11 12.95 -17.82
N ALA A 90 -16.16 13.69 -18.39
CA ALA A 90 -15.83 13.60 -19.81
C ALA A 90 -15.31 12.22 -20.24
N ALA A 91 -14.51 11.55 -19.41
CA ALA A 91 -14.00 10.20 -19.70
C ALA A 91 -15.08 9.11 -19.62
N TYR A 92 -16.08 9.26 -18.75
CA TYR A 92 -17.20 8.31 -18.63
C TYR A 92 -18.25 8.48 -19.74
N TYR A 93 -18.60 9.71 -20.12
CA TYR A 93 -19.61 9.96 -21.17
C TYR A 93 -19.04 9.96 -22.61
N GLY A 94 -17.73 10.14 -22.80
CA GLY A 94 -17.11 10.15 -24.14
C GLY A 94 -17.05 8.80 -24.86
N ASN A 95 -17.48 7.70 -24.23
CA ASN A 95 -17.50 6.36 -24.82
C ASN A 95 -18.90 5.88 -25.25
N GLU A 96 -19.97 6.64 -24.99
CA GLU A 96 -21.35 6.24 -25.38
C GLU A 96 -21.78 6.74 -26.78
N ASP A 97 -20.97 7.54 -27.47
CA ASP A 97 -21.28 8.09 -28.81
C ASP A 97 -20.68 7.29 -29.97
N VAL A 98 -20.81 5.96 -29.96
CA VAL A 98 -20.57 5.12 -31.16
C VAL A 98 -21.67 4.05 -31.27
N TYR A 99 -22.80 4.46 -31.85
CA TYR A 99 -23.73 3.57 -32.55
C TYR A 99 -24.15 4.21 -33.88
#